data_AF-A0A1F6BKK9-F1
#
_entry.id   AF-A0A1F6BKK9-F1
#
_cell.length_a   1.000
_cell.length_b   1.000
_cell.length_c   1.000
_cell.angle_alpha   90.00
_cell.angle_beta   90.00
_cell.angle_gamma   90.00
#
_symmetry.space_group_name_H-M   'P 1'
#
loop_
_entity.id
_entity.type
_entity.pdbx_description
1 polymer ?
#
loop_
_entity_poly.entity_id
_entity_poly.type
_entity_poly.pdbx_seq_one_letter_code
_entity_poly.pdbx_strand_id
1 'polypeptide(L)'
;MNDMFGPGSNAPARIHTDYEELRKKVEACKALGKRVVLTSGTFDILHVGHATYFEKAKEAAGNPENTVLVVGVDSDEKVAKRKGEVRRRTVVQQDERMAMLCHLRHIDLVMLKGAGDPHWQLVRTVRPDILVISERTRYTKENVEALKEFCGTVTELPSQGETSTTARIRLLYILAGQKFKDGFLAFAGQVRQQLDDFAESIEKMMGGSA
;
A
#
# COMPACT_ATOMS: atom_id res chain seq x y z
N MET A 1 -3.95 -33.21 -0.57
CA MET A 1 -4.71 -32.34 -1.50
C MET A 1 -3.77 -31.25 -1.97
N ASN A 2 -3.63 -31.06 -3.29
CA ASN A 2 -2.93 -29.89 -3.82
C ASN A 2 -3.79 -28.65 -3.51
N ASP A 3 -3.35 -27.84 -2.57
CA ASP A 3 -3.94 -26.53 -2.34
C ASP A 3 -3.68 -25.66 -3.57
N MET A 4 -4.76 -25.20 -4.23
CA MET A 4 -4.71 -24.39 -5.44
C MET A 4 -3.93 -23.09 -5.25
N PHE A 5 -3.84 -22.59 -4.01
CA PHE A 5 -3.10 -21.38 -3.64
C PHE A 5 -1.93 -21.66 -2.69
N GLY A 6 -1.56 -22.94 -2.53
CA GLY A 6 -0.49 -23.36 -1.64
C GLY A 6 0.90 -22.88 -2.07
N PRO A 7 1.96 -23.21 -1.31
CA PRO A 7 3.33 -22.74 -1.54
C PRO A 7 3.92 -23.09 -2.93
N GLY A 8 3.38 -24.12 -3.59
CA GLY A 8 3.75 -24.52 -4.96
C GLY A 8 2.90 -23.89 -6.06
N SER A 9 1.97 -22.98 -5.72
CA SER A 9 1.11 -22.31 -6.69
C SER A 9 1.89 -21.28 -7.53
N ASN A 10 1.52 -21.16 -8.80
CA ASN A 10 2.13 -20.20 -9.72
C ASN A 10 1.67 -18.77 -9.36
N ALA A 11 2.55 -17.97 -8.78
CA ALA A 11 2.26 -16.59 -8.37
C ALA A 11 1.75 -15.71 -9.53
N PRO A 12 2.40 -15.67 -10.71
CA PRO A 12 1.85 -15.00 -11.90
C PRO A 12 0.41 -15.39 -12.26
N ALA A 13 0.02 -16.65 -12.09
CA ALA A 13 -1.33 -17.12 -12.43
C ALA A 13 -2.42 -16.65 -11.44
N ARG A 14 -2.03 -16.00 -10.34
CA ARG A 14 -2.92 -15.42 -9.32
C ARG A 14 -3.13 -13.91 -9.52
N ILE A 15 -2.38 -13.31 -10.45
CA ILE A 15 -2.45 -11.89 -10.80
C ILE A 15 -3.37 -11.73 -12.00
N HIS A 16 -4.36 -10.86 -11.86
CA HIS A 16 -5.33 -10.56 -12.90
C HIS A 16 -5.36 -9.06 -13.23
N THR A 17 -5.53 -8.76 -14.51
CA THR A 17 -5.79 -7.41 -15.03
C THR A 17 -7.08 -7.33 -15.83
N ASP A 18 -7.65 -8.50 -16.20
CA ASP A 18 -8.96 -8.62 -16.83
C ASP A 18 -10.02 -9.09 -15.82
N TYR A 19 -11.14 -8.38 -15.79
CA TYR A 19 -12.25 -8.68 -14.89
C TYR A 19 -12.99 -9.96 -15.27
N GLU A 20 -13.08 -10.32 -16.55
CA GLU A 20 -13.76 -11.55 -16.96
C GLU A 20 -12.93 -12.79 -16.62
N GLU A 21 -11.61 -12.72 -16.73
CA GLU A 21 -10.72 -13.77 -16.23
C GLU A 21 -10.88 -13.98 -14.71
N LEU A 22 -10.83 -12.89 -13.94
CA LEU A 22 -11.02 -12.95 -12.49
C LEU A 22 -12.38 -13.56 -12.13
N ARG A 23 -13.44 -13.15 -12.82
CA ARG A 23 -14.80 -13.66 -12.61
C ARG A 23 -14.86 -15.17 -12.71
N LYS A 24 -14.30 -15.74 -13.78
CA LYS A 24 -14.28 -17.19 -14.01
C LYS A 24 -13.55 -17.93 -12.88
N LYS A 25 -12.44 -17.37 -12.38
CA LYS A 25 -11.70 -17.95 -11.23
C LYS A 25 -12.53 -17.92 -9.96
N VAL A 26 -13.18 -16.79 -9.67
CA VAL A 26 -14.04 -16.63 -8.49
C VAL A 26 -15.26 -17.56 -8.55
N GLU A 27 -15.91 -17.68 -9.70
CA GLU A 27 -17.03 -18.59 -9.91
C GLU A 27 -16.62 -20.06 -9.74
N ALA A 28 -15.44 -20.45 -10.25
CA ALA A 28 -14.90 -21.78 -10.02
C ALA A 28 -14.63 -22.05 -8.53
N CYS A 29 -14.04 -21.09 -7.80
CA CYS A 29 -13.86 -21.21 -6.34
C CYS A 29 -15.18 -21.41 -5.61
N LYS A 30 -16.21 -20.62 -5.95
CA LYS A 30 -17.55 -20.75 -5.36
C LYS A 30 -18.21 -22.09 -5.68
N ALA A 31 -18.07 -22.57 -6.92
CA ALA A 31 -18.57 -23.90 -7.32
C ALA A 31 -17.90 -25.04 -6.53
N LEU A 32 -16.65 -24.85 -6.09
CA LEU A 32 -15.94 -25.76 -5.18
C LEU A 32 -16.33 -25.57 -3.70
N GLY A 33 -17.34 -24.75 -3.40
CA GLY A 33 -17.81 -24.49 -2.04
C GLY A 33 -16.90 -23.60 -1.21
N LYS A 34 -15.96 -22.88 -1.83
CA LYS A 34 -15.11 -21.91 -1.14
C LYS A 34 -15.89 -20.63 -0.85
N ARG A 35 -15.69 -20.07 0.34
CA ARG A 35 -16.20 -18.74 0.70
C ARG A 35 -15.25 -17.67 0.14
N VAL A 36 -15.79 -16.60 -0.45
CA VAL A 36 -15.01 -15.55 -1.10
C VAL A 36 -15.03 -14.28 -0.27
N VAL A 37 -13.85 -13.86 0.17
CA VAL A 37 -13.62 -12.57 0.83
C VAL A 37 -12.98 -11.62 -0.16
N LEU A 38 -13.41 -10.36 -0.16
CA LEU A 38 -12.81 -9.30 -0.95
C LEU A 38 -12.31 -8.17 -0.05
N THR A 39 -11.11 -7.67 -0.33
CA THR A 39 -10.65 -6.36 0.15
C THR A 39 -9.99 -5.59 -1.00
N SER A 40 -9.80 -4.28 -0.85
CA SER A 40 -9.01 -3.52 -1.82
C SER A 40 -8.28 -2.34 -1.20
N GLY A 41 -7.18 -1.93 -1.82
CA GLY A 41 -6.36 -0.83 -1.35
C GLY A 41 -5.18 -0.56 -2.25
N THR A 42 -4.30 0.34 -1.81
CA THR A 42 -3.04 0.63 -2.51
C THR A 42 -1.92 -0.31 -2.09
N PHE A 43 -1.85 -0.69 -0.81
CA PHE A 43 -0.82 -1.59 -0.27
C PHE A 43 0.62 -1.20 -0.66
N ASP A 44 0.93 0.10 -0.57
CA ASP A 44 2.26 0.63 -0.82
C ASP A 44 3.17 0.41 0.39
N ILE A 45 4.46 0.14 0.16
CA ILE A 45 5.46 -0.28 1.17
C ILE A 45 4.86 -1.25 2.20
N LEU A 46 4.88 -2.53 1.88
CA LEU A 46 4.33 -3.56 2.76
C LEU A 46 4.99 -3.54 4.15
N HIS A 47 4.18 -3.83 5.16
CA HIS A 47 4.59 -3.89 6.56
C HIS A 47 3.68 -4.86 7.31
N VAL A 48 4.05 -5.21 8.54
CA VAL A 48 3.32 -6.21 9.36
C VAL A 48 1.82 -5.92 9.45
N GLY A 49 1.42 -4.65 9.61
CA GLY A 49 0.00 -4.29 9.63
C GLY A 49 -0.78 -4.70 8.37
N HIS A 50 -0.17 -4.74 7.17
CA HIS A 50 -0.84 -5.30 6.00
C HIS A 50 -0.99 -6.82 6.10
N ALA A 51 0.06 -7.54 6.53
CA ALA A 51 -0.01 -8.98 6.70
C ALA A 51 -1.09 -9.41 7.72
N THR A 52 -1.15 -8.74 8.88
CA THR A 52 -2.18 -8.96 9.91
C THR A 52 -3.57 -8.53 9.43
N TYR A 53 -3.66 -7.49 8.59
CA TYR A 53 -4.94 -7.11 7.98
C TYR A 53 -5.50 -8.20 7.06
N PHE A 54 -4.66 -8.81 6.21
CA PHE A 54 -5.10 -9.90 5.33
C PHE A 54 -5.45 -11.19 6.09
N GLU A 55 -4.71 -11.49 7.16
CA GLU A 55 -5.04 -12.57 8.10
C GLU A 55 -6.45 -12.38 8.68
N LYS A 56 -6.70 -11.22 9.31
CA LYS A 56 -8.01 -10.89 9.89
C LYS A 56 -9.13 -10.83 8.85
N ALA A 57 -8.83 -10.38 7.63
CA ALA A 57 -9.81 -10.39 6.54
C ALA A 57 -10.25 -11.83 6.22
N LYS A 58 -9.31 -12.79 6.17
CA LYS A 58 -9.62 -14.21 5.92
C LYS A 58 -10.31 -14.85 7.12
N GLU A 59 -9.94 -14.48 8.36
CA GLU A 59 -10.60 -14.90 9.60
C GLU A 59 -12.07 -14.46 9.70
N ALA A 60 -12.42 -13.30 9.14
CA ALA A 60 -13.80 -12.81 9.12
C ALA A 60 -14.78 -13.80 8.45
N ALA A 61 -14.28 -14.72 7.61
CA ALA A 61 -15.04 -15.80 7.01
C ALA A 61 -15.41 -16.94 7.96
N GLY A 62 -14.83 -17.01 9.16
CA GLY A 62 -15.08 -18.05 10.17
C GLY A 62 -14.48 -19.43 9.84
N ASN A 63 -14.05 -19.65 8.60
CA ASN A 63 -13.35 -20.86 8.17
C ASN A 63 -12.23 -20.51 7.16
N PRO A 64 -11.07 -20.03 7.64
CA PRO A 64 -9.97 -19.55 6.79
C PRO A 64 -9.47 -20.58 5.77
N GLU A 65 -9.43 -21.86 6.13
CA GLU A 65 -8.99 -22.97 5.27
C GLU A 65 -9.92 -23.20 4.06
N ASN A 66 -11.19 -22.82 4.21
CA ASN A 66 -12.20 -22.89 3.14
C ASN A 66 -12.54 -21.51 2.55
N THR A 67 -11.61 -20.56 2.64
CA THR A 67 -11.80 -19.19 2.20
C THR A 67 -10.79 -18.80 1.11
N VAL A 68 -11.26 -18.05 0.13
CA VAL A 68 -10.45 -17.41 -0.91
C VAL A 68 -10.50 -15.90 -0.70
N LEU A 69 -9.35 -15.30 -0.42
CA LEU A 69 -9.17 -13.86 -0.31
C LEU A 69 -8.75 -13.27 -1.66
N VAL A 70 -9.63 -12.47 -2.24
CA VAL A 70 -9.37 -11.63 -3.41
C VAL A 70 -8.94 -10.24 -2.94
N VAL A 71 -7.82 -9.75 -3.47
CA VAL A 71 -7.28 -8.43 -3.13
C VAL A 71 -7.23 -7.54 -4.36
N GLY A 72 -8.00 -6.45 -4.33
CA GLY A 72 -7.95 -5.41 -5.34
C GLY A 72 -6.85 -4.39 -5.07
N VAL A 73 -5.96 -4.17 -6.04
CA VAL A 73 -4.81 -3.26 -5.95
C VAL A 73 -5.05 -2.04 -6.82
N ASP A 74 -5.08 -0.85 -6.22
CA ASP A 74 -5.23 0.39 -6.99
C ASP A 74 -4.02 0.62 -7.92
N SER A 75 -4.26 0.91 -9.20
CA SER A 75 -3.21 1.28 -10.15
C SER A 75 -2.52 2.59 -9.76
N ASP A 76 -1.29 2.79 -10.23
CA ASP A 76 -0.53 4.00 -9.93
C ASP A 76 -1.25 5.26 -10.45
N GLU A 77 -1.90 5.15 -11.62
CA GLU A 77 -2.74 6.20 -12.18
C GLU A 77 -3.96 6.49 -11.29
N LYS A 78 -4.65 5.45 -10.80
CA LYS A 78 -5.82 5.61 -9.92
C LYS A 78 -5.45 6.30 -8.61
N VAL A 79 -4.30 5.93 -8.02
CA VAL A 79 -3.78 6.55 -6.81
C VAL A 79 -3.41 8.01 -7.07
N ALA A 80 -2.76 8.30 -8.19
CA ALA A 80 -2.38 9.64 -8.58
C ALA A 80 -3.58 10.57 -8.75
N LYS A 81 -4.64 10.13 -9.47
CA LYS A 81 -5.88 10.89 -9.61
C LYS A 81 -6.54 11.18 -8.26
N ARG A 82 -6.53 10.21 -7.34
CA ARG A 82 -7.13 10.36 -6.01
C ARG A 82 -6.35 11.28 -5.07
N LYS A 83 -5.02 11.30 -5.14
CA LYS A 83 -4.14 12.01 -4.16
C LYS A 83 -3.58 13.34 -4.66
N GLY A 84 -3.72 13.66 -5.96
CA GLY A 84 -3.19 14.89 -6.58
C GLY A 84 -1.71 14.80 -7.00
N GLU A 85 -1.29 15.69 -7.91
CA GLU A 85 -0.01 15.60 -8.63
C GLU A 85 1.23 15.86 -7.75
N VAL A 86 1.12 16.72 -6.73
CA VAL A 86 2.23 17.06 -5.81
C VAL A 86 2.53 15.91 -4.81
N ARG A 87 1.65 14.89 -4.74
CA ARG A 87 1.80 13.68 -3.91
C ARG A 87 1.96 12.40 -4.73
N ARG A 88 2.24 12.50 -6.03
CA ARG A 88 2.65 11.37 -6.89
C ARG A 88 4.01 10.86 -6.37
N ARG A 89 4.20 9.62 -5.93
CA ARG A 89 3.59 8.35 -6.32
C ARG A 89 3.58 7.39 -5.14
N THR A 90 2.86 6.30 -5.32
CA THR A 90 3.26 5.02 -4.73
C THR A 90 4.79 4.88 -4.85
N VAL A 91 5.46 4.54 -3.74
CA VAL A 91 6.92 4.33 -3.78
C VAL A 91 7.24 3.10 -4.60
N VAL A 92 6.37 2.09 -4.48
CA VAL A 92 6.49 0.82 -5.21
C VAL A 92 5.49 0.80 -6.37
N GLN A 93 5.96 0.47 -7.57
CA GLN A 93 5.10 0.40 -8.76
C GLN A 93 4.02 -0.66 -8.61
N GLN A 94 2.89 -0.46 -9.30
CA GLN A 94 1.74 -1.35 -9.18
C GLN A 94 2.05 -2.83 -9.41
N ASP A 95 2.87 -3.16 -10.41
CA ASP A 95 3.18 -4.55 -10.76
C ASP A 95 3.99 -5.23 -9.64
N GLU A 96 4.95 -4.51 -9.07
CA GLU A 96 5.74 -4.96 -7.92
C GLU A 96 4.87 -5.11 -6.67
N ARG A 97 3.94 -4.17 -6.41
CA ARG A 97 2.96 -4.30 -5.33
C ARG A 97 2.12 -5.56 -5.48
N MET A 98 1.62 -5.85 -6.67
CA MET A 98 0.83 -7.05 -6.95
C MET A 98 1.67 -8.32 -6.74
N ALA A 99 2.89 -8.36 -7.27
CA ALA A 99 3.80 -9.50 -7.10
C ALA A 99 4.11 -9.77 -5.63
N MET A 100 4.43 -8.73 -4.85
CA MET A 100 4.70 -8.90 -3.41
C MET A 100 3.49 -9.47 -2.65
N LEU A 101 2.27 -9.07 -2.99
CA LEU A 101 1.06 -9.58 -2.36
C LEU A 101 0.88 -11.09 -2.62
N CYS A 102 1.27 -11.62 -3.78
CA CYS A 102 1.22 -13.05 -4.06
C CYS A 102 2.10 -13.90 -3.14
N HIS A 103 3.12 -13.30 -2.51
CA HIS A 103 3.99 -13.96 -1.54
C HIS A 103 3.45 -13.94 -0.10
N LEU A 104 2.32 -13.26 0.14
CA LEU A 104 1.68 -13.28 1.45
C LEU A 104 0.76 -14.49 1.59
N ARG A 105 0.95 -15.24 2.68
CA ARG A 105 0.24 -16.49 2.99
C ARG A 105 -1.29 -16.40 2.83
N HIS A 106 -1.89 -15.29 3.23
CA HIS A 106 -3.35 -15.17 3.33
C HIS A 106 -4.02 -14.71 2.04
N ILE A 107 -3.26 -14.30 1.03
CA ILE A 107 -3.81 -13.79 -0.23
C ILE A 107 -3.93 -14.94 -1.21
N ASP A 108 -5.02 -15.01 -1.99
CA ASP A 108 -5.24 -16.09 -2.97
C ASP A 108 -5.27 -15.54 -4.40
N LEU A 109 -5.99 -14.45 -4.64
CA LEU A 109 -6.09 -13.79 -5.94
C LEU A 109 -5.85 -12.29 -5.82
N VAL A 110 -5.19 -11.70 -6.82
CA VAL A 110 -4.86 -10.27 -6.87
C VAL A 110 -5.39 -9.67 -8.16
N MET A 111 -6.10 -8.55 -8.08
CA MET A 111 -6.67 -7.86 -9.25
C MET A 111 -6.19 -6.41 -9.30
N LEU A 112 -5.69 -5.97 -10.46
CA LEU A 112 -5.38 -4.56 -10.69
C LEU A 112 -6.68 -3.76 -10.89
N LYS A 113 -6.82 -2.62 -10.23
CA LYS A 113 -7.95 -1.69 -10.37
C LYS A 113 -7.49 -0.46 -11.13
N GLY A 114 -7.95 -0.34 -12.37
CA GLY A 114 -7.68 0.77 -13.26
C GLY A 114 -8.29 2.10 -12.81
N ALA A 115 -7.78 3.19 -13.36
CA ALA A 115 -8.29 4.53 -13.09
C ALA A 115 -9.63 4.82 -13.81
N GLY A 116 -9.88 4.15 -14.94
CA GLY A 116 -11.11 4.27 -15.73
C GLY A 116 -12.22 3.30 -15.34
N ASP A 117 -11.96 2.38 -14.40
CA ASP A 117 -12.92 1.39 -13.94
C ASP A 117 -14.21 2.04 -13.42
N PRO A 118 -15.40 1.56 -13.83
CA PRO A 118 -16.66 1.98 -13.24
C PRO A 118 -16.68 1.83 -11.72
N HIS A 119 -17.54 2.62 -11.09
CA HIS A 119 -17.73 2.54 -9.65
C HIS A 119 -18.12 1.11 -9.22
N TRP A 120 -17.42 0.61 -8.21
CA TRP A 120 -17.57 -0.75 -7.67
C TRP A 120 -17.40 -1.90 -8.66
N GLN A 121 -16.74 -1.70 -9.81
CA GLN A 121 -16.54 -2.77 -10.81
C GLN A 121 -16.03 -4.07 -10.17
N LEU A 122 -14.99 -4.00 -9.33
CA LEU A 122 -14.45 -5.19 -8.65
C LEU A 122 -15.46 -5.90 -7.75
N VAL A 123 -16.23 -5.16 -6.95
CA VAL A 123 -17.24 -5.78 -6.06
C VAL A 123 -18.34 -6.43 -6.90
N ARG A 124 -18.78 -5.77 -7.98
CA ARG A 124 -19.81 -6.28 -8.89
C ARG A 124 -19.34 -7.52 -9.65
N THR A 125 -18.05 -7.61 -9.98
CA THR A 125 -17.46 -8.79 -10.64
C THR A 125 -17.31 -9.96 -9.68
N VAL A 126 -16.78 -9.73 -8.48
CA VAL A 126 -16.47 -10.80 -7.51
C VAL A 126 -17.74 -11.30 -6.78
N ARG A 127 -18.67 -10.38 -6.49
CA ARG A 127 -19.84 -10.60 -5.62
C ARG A 127 -19.49 -11.33 -4.33
N PRO A 128 -18.61 -10.78 -3.48
CA PRO A 128 -18.02 -11.53 -2.38
C PRO A 128 -19.06 -11.91 -1.31
N ASP A 129 -18.81 -13.01 -0.62
CA ASP A 129 -19.61 -13.38 0.57
C ASP A 129 -19.35 -12.39 1.70
N ILE A 130 -18.11 -11.89 1.80
CA ILE A 130 -17.71 -10.85 2.74
C ILE A 130 -16.85 -9.81 2.04
N LEU A 131 -17.26 -8.55 2.12
CA LEU A 131 -16.44 -7.42 1.75
C LEU A 131 -15.79 -6.83 3.00
N VAL A 132 -14.47 -6.90 3.07
CA VAL A 132 -13.69 -6.33 4.16
C VAL A 132 -13.17 -4.96 3.76
N ILE A 133 -13.56 -3.94 4.53
CA ILE A 133 -13.09 -2.57 4.38
C ILE A 133 -12.24 -2.18 5.60
N SER A 134 -11.31 -1.24 5.42
CA SER A 134 -10.59 -0.64 6.55
C SER A 134 -11.28 0.64 7.00
N GLU A 135 -11.23 0.96 8.29
CA GLU A 135 -11.66 2.27 8.85
C GLU A 135 -11.02 3.48 8.15
N ARG A 136 -9.83 3.29 7.54
CA ARG A 136 -9.16 4.36 6.77
C ARG A 136 -9.84 4.63 5.43
N THR A 137 -10.64 3.70 4.96
CA THR A 137 -11.40 3.80 3.72
C THR A 137 -12.68 4.57 4.04
N ARG A 138 -12.75 5.84 3.61
CA ARG A 138 -13.86 6.75 3.91
C ARG A 138 -15.15 6.37 3.18
N TYR A 139 -15.70 5.19 3.48
CA TYR A 139 -17.02 4.79 3.02
C TYR A 139 -18.07 5.51 3.86
N THR A 140 -19.02 6.17 3.20
CA THR A 140 -20.20 6.71 3.89
C THR A 140 -21.17 5.58 4.21
N LYS A 141 -22.13 5.86 5.10
CA LYS A 141 -23.20 4.90 5.41
C LYS A 141 -23.99 4.52 4.15
N GLU A 142 -24.23 5.47 3.24
CA GLU A 142 -24.91 5.18 1.97
C GLU A 142 -24.08 4.24 1.10
N ASN A 143 -22.76 4.43 1.03
CA ASN A 143 -21.90 3.53 0.26
C ASN A 143 -21.93 2.11 0.84
N VAL A 144 -21.90 1.95 2.17
CA VAL A 144 -21.98 0.63 2.80
C VAL A 144 -23.34 -0.03 2.52
N GLU A 145 -24.43 0.73 2.57
CA GLU A 145 -25.77 0.19 2.30
C GLU A 145 -25.91 -0.28 0.86
N ALA A 146 -25.46 0.53 -0.10
CA ALA A 146 -25.50 0.17 -1.51
C ALA A 146 -24.58 -1.02 -1.86
N LEU A 147 -23.50 -1.24 -1.11
CA LEU A 147 -22.63 -2.40 -1.30
C LEU A 147 -23.30 -3.73 -0.91
N LYS A 148 -24.27 -3.72 0.02
CA LYS A 148 -25.00 -4.94 0.43
C LYS A 148 -25.78 -5.59 -0.71
N GLU A 149 -26.10 -4.86 -1.77
CA GLU A 149 -26.70 -5.43 -2.99
C GLU A 149 -25.72 -6.38 -3.71
N PHE A 150 -24.41 -6.15 -3.57
CA PHE A 150 -23.36 -6.86 -4.30
C PHE A 150 -22.54 -7.82 -3.44
N CYS A 151 -22.74 -7.85 -2.11
CA CYS A 151 -22.01 -8.74 -1.22
C CYS A 151 -22.88 -9.25 -0.06
N GLY A 152 -22.55 -10.42 0.48
CA GLY A 152 -23.29 -11.00 1.60
C GLY A 152 -23.22 -10.14 2.87
N THR A 153 -22.02 -9.83 3.33
CA THR A 153 -21.80 -8.91 4.46
C THR A 153 -20.65 -7.94 4.20
N VAL A 154 -20.73 -6.77 4.83
CA VAL A 154 -19.62 -5.79 4.87
C VAL A 154 -19.04 -5.80 6.29
N THR A 155 -17.73 -6.02 6.41
CA THR A 155 -17.02 -6.01 7.68
C THR A 155 -15.97 -4.91 7.66
N GLU A 156 -16.02 -4.02 8.64
CA GLU A 156 -15.01 -2.99 8.84
C GLU A 156 -13.97 -3.47 9.85
N LEU A 157 -12.69 -3.37 9.49
CA LEU A 157 -11.57 -3.72 10.36
C LEU A 157 -10.76 -2.49 10.76
N PRO A 158 -10.31 -2.42 12.03
CA PRO A 158 -9.44 -1.35 12.48
C PRO A 158 -8.05 -1.42 11.85
N SER A 159 -7.31 -0.33 11.93
CA SER A 159 -5.91 -0.27 11.51
C SER A 159 -5.06 -1.28 12.30
N GLN A 160 -4.43 -2.24 11.61
CA GLN A 160 -3.60 -3.28 12.23
C GLN A 160 -2.11 -2.90 12.39
N GLY A 161 -1.77 -1.63 12.17
CA GLY A 161 -0.41 -1.13 12.31
C GLY A 161 -0.38 0.18 13.09
N GLU A 162 0.63 0.34 13.93
CA GLU A 162 0.94 1.58 14.67
C GLU A 162 1.39 2.70 13.72
N THR A 163 2.09 2.35 12.64
CA THR A 163 2.63 3.29 11.66
C THR A 163 2.10 3.00 10.25
N SER A 164 1.67 4.05 9.55
CA SER A 164 1.28 3.97 8.13
C SER A 164 2.50 4.12 7.21
N THR A 165 2.38 3.67 5.95
CA THR A 165 3.35 3.96 4.89
C THR A 165 3.72 5.45 4.83
N THR A 166 2.73 6.33 4.92
CA THR A 166 2.92 7.78 4.98
C THR A 166 3.76 8.21 6.18
N ALA A 167 3.55 7.60 7.35
CA ALA A 167 4.32 7.92 8.56
C ALA A 167 5.79 7.52 8.42
N ARG A 168 6.06 6.35 7.84
CA ARG A 168 7.44 5.87 7.57
C ARG A 168 8.17 6.76 6.58
N ILE A 169 7.51 7.13 5.48
CA ILE A 169 8.06 8.06 4.48
C ILE A 169 8.32 9.44 5.10
N ARG A 170 7.36 9.95 5.89
CA ARG A 170 7.51 11.24 6.58
C ARG A 170 8.71 11.22 7.54
N LEU A 171 8.89 10.14 8.29
CA LEU A 171 10.04 9.98 9.17
C LEU A 171 11.35 10.01 8.37
N LEU A 172 11.41 9.30 7.23
CA LEU A 172 12.58 9.32 6.35
C LEU A 172 12.91 10.74 5.86
N TYR A 173 11.92 11.51 5.42
CA TYR A 173 12.12 12.91 5.02
C TYR A 173 12.63 13.80 6.17
N ILE A 174 12.09 13.65 7.37
CA ILE A 174 12.51 14.42 8.55
C ILE A 174 13.98 14.11 8.88
N LEU A 175 14.35 12.83 8.92
CA LEU A 175 15.72 12.40 9.20
C LEU A 175 16.70 12.88 8.12
N ALA A 176 16.30 12.84 6.84
CA ALA A 176 17.11 13.36 5.74
C ALA A 176 17.30 14.89 5.86
N GLY A 177 16.23 15.62 6.18
CA GLY A 177 16.28 17.07 6.38
C GLY A 177 17.16 17.48 7.57
N GLN A 178 17.13 16.72 8.66
CA GLN A 178 18.03 16.93 9.81
C GLN A 178 19.49 16.75 9.41
N LYS A 179 19.84 15.63 8.76
CA LYS A 179 21.21 15.42 8.27
C LYS A 179 21.69 16.52 7.32
N PHE A 180 20.81 16.99 6.43
CA PHE A 180 21.15 18.08 5.51
C PHE A 180 21.39 19.40 6.26
N LYS A 181 20.52 19.73 7.22
CA LYS A 181 20.69 20.90 8.09
C LYS A 181 22.01 20.85 8.85
N ASP A 182 22.33 19.70 9.46
CA ASP A 182 23.55 19.53 10.25
C ASP A 182 24.79 19.65 9.37
N GLY A 183 24.78 19.04 8.18
CA GLY A 183 25.87 19.17 7.20
C GLY A 183 26.05 20.60 6.70
N PHE A 184 24.95 21.31 6.43
CA PHE A 184 24.99 22.71 6.03
C PHE A 184 25.55 23.62 7.13
N LEU A 185 25.14 23.42 8.38
CA LEU A 185 25.65 24.18 9.52
C LEU A 185 27.15 23.92 9.75
N ALA A 186 27.60 22.68 9.62
CA ALA A 186 29.01 22.33 9.70
C ALA A 186 29.84 23.03 8.60
N PHE A 187 29.34 23.00 7.36
CA PHE A 187 29.96 23.70 6.23
C PHE A 187 30.02 25.22 6.45
N ALA A 188 28.91 25.83 6.86
CA ALA A 188 28.87 27.27 7.15
C ALA A 188 29.85 27.66 8.28
N GLY A 189 29.98 26.79 9.29
CA GLY A 189 30.98 26.94 10.35
C GLY A 189 32.42 26.91 9.82
N GLN A 190 32.74 25.98 8.92
CA GLN A 190 34.06 25.91 8.28
C GLN A 190 34.37 27.15 7.43
N VAL A 191 33.40 27.62 6.64
CA VAL A 191 33.56 28.85 5.84
C VAL A 191 33.83 30.06 6.74
N ARG A 192 33.09 30.17 7.85
CA ARG A 192 33.30 31.24 8.83
C ARG A 192 34.70 31.20 9.43
N GLN A 193 35.16 30.02 9.87
CA GLN A 193 36.50 29.85 10.42
C GLN A 193 37.58 30.25 9.41
N GLN A 194 37.44 29.84 8.13
CA GLN A 194 38.40 30.23 7.09
C GLN A 194 38.45 31.74 6.85
N LEU A 195 37.30 32.42 6.93
CA LEU A 195 37.24 33.88 6.82
C LEU A 195 37.89 34.57 8.02
N ASP A 196 37.65 34.07 9.24
CA ASP A 196 38.25 34.59 10.47
C ASP A 196 39.79 34.40 10.44
N ASP A 197 40.28 33.21 10.07
CA ASP A 197 41.71 32.90 9.92
C ASP A 197 42.39 33.79 8.85
N PHE A 198 41.68 34.09 7.76
CA PHE A 198 42.15 34.99 6.70
C PHE A 198 42.25 36.44 7.20
N ALA A 199 41.25 36.92 7.95
CA ALA A 199 41.26 38.26 8.53
C ALA A 199 42.41 38.46 9.51
N GLU A 200 42.64 37.51 10.43
CA GLU A 200 43.78 37.55 11.36
C GLU A 200 45.14 37.57 10.63
N SER A 201 45.25 36.85 9.50
CA SER A 201 46.47 36.83 8.69
C SER A 201 46.75 38.20 8.04
N ILE A 202 45.72 38.91 7.60
CA ILE A 202 45.86 40.28 7.07
C ILE A 202 46.29 41.25 8.18
N GLU A 203 45.67 41.18 9.36
CA GLU A 203 46.04 42.04 10.49
C GLU A 203 47.50 41.86 10.91
N LYS A 204 48.00 40.61 10.94
CA LYS A 204 49.42 40.32 11.21
C LYS A 204 50.36 40.88 10.13
N MET A 205 49.97 40.81 8.85
CA MET A 205 50.77 41.41 7.76
C MET A 205 50.80 42.94 7.84
N MET A 206 49.69 43.57 8.22
CA MET A 206 49.59 45.04 8.30
C MET A 206 50.20 45.62 9.59
N GLY A 207 50.12 44.90 10.71
CA GLY A 207 50.72 45.30 11.99
C GLY A 207 52.24 45.10 12.09
N GLY A 208 52.85 44.43 11.10
CA GLY A 208 54.29 44.20 11.01
C GLY A 208 55.11 45.32 10.35
N SER A 209 54.49 46.43 9.95
CA SER A 209 55.21 47.62 9.45
C SER A 209 55.17 48.76 10.46
N ALA A 210 55.90 48.60 11.57
CA ALA A 210 56.26 49.68 12.48
C ALA A 210 57.75 49.55 12.85
#